data_AF-A0A4S1CH87-F1
#
_entry.id   AF-A0A4S1CH87-F1
#
_cell.length_a   1.000
_cell.length_b   1.000
_cell.length_c   1.000
_cell.angle_alpha   90.00
_cell.angle_beta   90.00
_cell.angle_gamma   90.00
#
_symmetry.space_group_name_H-M   'P 1'
#
loop_
_entity.id
_entity.type
_entity.pdbx_description
1 polymer ?
#
loop_
_entity_poly.entity_id
_entity_poly.type
_entity_poly.pdbx_seq_one_letter_code
_entity_poly.pdbx_strand_id
1 'polypeptide(L)' 'MPATIRNQQGFTLFELITVMLIIGVLATLAIPEMTAYREKAFNSASASDLKNLKASMESYAAENQEYPVVVAYR' A
#
# COMPACT_ATOMS: atom_id res chain seq x y z
N MET A 1 38.22 37.30 -27.09
CA MET A 1 36.89 36.78 -27.49
C MET A 1 35.93 37.07 -26.34
N PRO A 2 34.85 37.86 -26.52
CA PRO A 2 33.93 38.13 -25.42
C PRO A 2 33.01 36.93 -25.21
N ALA A 3 32.85 36.50 -23.96
CA ALA A 3 31.91 35.44 -23.59
C ALA A 3 30.50 36.03 -23.52
N THR A 4 29.59 35.55 -24.36
CA THR A 4 28.18 35.95 -24.35
C THR A 4 27.51 35.39 -23.09
N ILE A 5 27.12 36.27 -22.16
CA ILE A 5 26.33 35.88 -20.97
C ILE A 5 24.98 35.36 -21.49
N ARG A 6 24.72 34.05 -21.28
CA ARG A 6 23.42 33.46 -21.57
C ARG A 6 22.40 34.02 -20.57
N ASN A 7 21.31 34.59 -21.09
CA ASN A 7 20.19 35.08 -20.29
C ASN A 7 19.52 33.89 -19.60
N GLN A 8 19.75 33.74 -18.30
CA GLN A 8 19.11 32.70 -17.49
C GLN A 8 17.68 33.15 -17.18
N GLN A 9 16.70 32.55 -17.86
CA GLN A 9 15.29 32.75 -17.56
C GLN A 9 14.95 31.99 -16.27
N GLY A 10 14.59 32.72 -15.21
CA GLY A 10 14.12 32.13 -13.96
C GLY A 10 12.65 31.70 -14.05
N PHE A 11 12.26 30.74 -13.20
CA PHE A 11 10.86 30.31 -13.06
C PHE A 11 9.97 31.44 -12.53
N THR A 12 8.73 31.48 -13.00
CA THR A 12 7.73 32.43 -12.49
C THR A 12 7.11 31.94 -11.18
N LEU A 13 6.70 32.87 -10.32
CA LEU A 13 5.93 32.52 -9.11
C LEU A 13 4.61 31.82 -9.46
N PHE A 14 4.01 32.19 -10.60
CA PHE A 14 2.75 31.61 -11.07
C PHE A 14 2.89 30.12 -11.41
N GLU A 15 4.02 29.71 -12.01
CA GLU A 15 4.30 28.29 -12.28
C GLU A 15 4.40 27.49 -10.99
N LEU A 16 5.13 27.98 -9.99
CA LEU A 16 5.25 27.27 -8.71
C LEU A 16 3.92 27.17 -7.95
N ILE A 17 3.12 28.25 -7.96
CA ILE A 17 1.81 28.27 -7.28
C ILE A 17 0.84 27.29 -7.96
N THR A 18 0.79 27.26 -9.29
CA THR A 18 -0.10 26.35 -10.03
C THR A 18 0.28 24.89 -9.80
N VAL A 19 1.58 24.58 -9.74
CA VAL A 19 2.07 23.23 -9.42
C VAL A 19 1.63 22.82 -8.00
N MET A 20 1.80 23.70 -7.02
CA MET A 20 1.42 23.43 -5.64
C MET A 20 -0.10 23.24 -5.49
N LEU A 21 -0.89 24.00 -6.26
CA LEU A 21 -2.35 23.88 -6.33
C LEU A 21 -2.77 22.51 -6.88
N ILE A 22 -2.17 22.06 -7.98
CA ILE A 22 -2.45 20.74 -8.56
C ILE A 22 -2.05 19.62 -7.58
N ILE A 23 -0.86 19.70 -6.98
CA ILE A 23 -0.40 18.71 -5.99
C ILE A 23 -1.33 18.67 -4.78
N GLY A 24 -1.83 19.82 -4.31
CA GLY A 24 -2.77 19.89 -3.18
C GLY A 24 -4.11 19.20 -3.46
N VAL A 25 -4.67 19.39 -4.66
CA VAL A 25 -5.90 18.71 -5.08
C VAL A 25 -5.67 17.20 -5.18
N LEU A 26 -4.60 16.76 -5.83
CA LEU A 26 -4.27 15.34 -5.97
C LEU A 26 -4.03 14.66 -4.62
N ALA A 27 -3.30 15.32 -3.70
CA ALA A 27 -3.02 14.77 -2.37
C ALA A 27 -4.30 14.55 -1.55
N THR A 28 -5.25 15.48 -1.63
CA THR A 28 -6.53 15.38 -0.90
C THR A 28 -7.37 14.20 -1.37
N LEU A 29 -7.35 13.88 -2.66
CA LEU A 29 -8.07 12.73 -3.23
C LEU A 29 -7.34 11.40 -2.96
N ALA A 30 -6.01 11.38 -2.97
CA ALA A 30 -5.22 10.15 -2.87
C ALA A 30 -5.14 9.57 -1.44
N ILE A 31 -5.07 10.41 -0.41
CA ILE A 31 -4.94 9.97 1.00
C ILE A 31 -6.08 9.07 1.48
N PRO A 32 -7.38 9.41 1.30
CA PRO A 32 -8.47 8.58 1.82
C PRO A 32 -8.55 7.20 1.18
N GLU A 33 -8.22 7.08 -0.11
CA GLU A 33 -8.22 5.81 -0.84
C GLU A 33 -7.18 4.82 -0.29
N MET A 34 -6.00 5.33 0.09
CA MET A 34 -4.92 4.49 0.60
C MET A 34 -5.27 3.80 1.93
N THR A 35 -6.07 4.43 2.79
CA THR A 35 -6.51 3.81 4.05
C THR A 35 -7.43 2.61 3.82
N ALA A 36 -8.44 2.78 2.96
CA ALA A 36 -9.37 1.70 2.62
C ALA A 36 -8.67 0.53 1.92
N TYR A 37 -7.68 0.84 1.06
CA TYR A 37 -6.88 -0.19 0.39
C TYR A 37 -6.05 -1.02 1.38
N ARG A 38 -5.46 -0.39 2.41
CA ARG A 38 -4.70 -1.08 3.46
C ARG A 38 -5.57 -2.03 4.26
N GLU A 39 -6.75 -1.60 4.67
CA GLU A 39 -7.68 -2.45 5.42
C GLU A 39 -8.13 -3.65 4.58
N LYS A 40 -8.48 -3.42 3.31
CA LYS A 40 -8.83 -4.49 2.37
C LYS A 40 -7.68 -5.47 2.15
N ALA A 41 -6.45 -4.97 2.00
CA ALA A 41 -5.27 -5.81 1.85
C ALA A 41 -5.02 -6.65 3.12
N PHE A 42 -5.15 -6.06 4.31
CA PHE A 42 -5.03 -6.76 5.57
C PHE A 42 -6.09 -7.87 5.69
N ASN A 43 -7.36 -7.56 5.46
CA ASN A 43 -8.44 -8.54 5.50
C ASN A 43 -8.24 -9.66 4.47
N SER A 44 -7.74 -9.33 3.27
CA SER A 44 -7.44 -10.31 2.23
C SER A 44 -6.27 -11.23 2.62
N ALA A 45 -5.25 -10.69 3.30
CA ALA A 45 -4.13 -11.47 3.81
C ALA A 45 -4.61 -12.42 4.90
N SER A 46 -5.34 -11.92 5.91
CA SER A 46 -5.90 -12.75 6.98
C SER A 46 -6.85 -13.83 6.45
N ALA A 47 -7.69 -13.53 5.46
CA ALA A 47 -8.55 -14.52 4.83
C ALA A 47 -7.75 -15.61 4.09
N SER A 48 -6.62 -15.25 3.48
CA SER A 48 -5.71 -16.21 2.85
C SER A 48 -5.01 -17.10 3.87
N ASP A 49 -4.57 -16.51 4.99
CA ASP A 49 -3.93 -17.25 6.08
C ASP A 49 -4.89 -18.27 6.69
N LEU A 50 -6.16 -17.90 6.92
CA LEU A 50 -7.18 -18.82 7.41
C LEU A 50 -7.47 -19.96 6.43
N LYS A 51 -7.49 -19.68 5.12
CA LYS A 51 -7.65 -20.72 4.09
C LYS A 51 -6.48 -21.69 4.10
N ASN A 52 -5.25 -21.17 4.22
CA ASN A 52 -4.05 -21.99 4.30
C ASN A 52 -4.06 -22.85 5.55
N LEU A 53 -4.39 -22.27 6.71
CA LEU A 53 -4.53 -22.99 7.97
C LEU A 53 -5.56 -24.12 7.86
N LYS A 54 -6.74 -23.81 7.30
CA LYS A 54 -7.79 -24.80 7.07
C LYS A 54 -7.30 -25.93 6.18
N ALA A 55 -6.65 -25.63 5.06
CA ALA A 55 -6.13 -26.63 4.15
C ALA A 55 -5.08 -27.54 4.84
N SER A 56 -4.20 -26.96 5.66
CA SER A 56 -3.23 -27.72 6.45
C SER A 56 -3.92 -28.62 7.49
N MET A 57 -4.95 -28.12 8.17
CA MET A 57 -5.74 -28.91 9.13
C MET A 57 -6.50 -30.06 8.47
N GLU A 58 -7.10 -29.81 7.30
CA GLU A 58 -7.78 -30.84 6.50
C GLU A 58 -6.79 -31.90 6.02
N SER A 59 -5.59 -31.50 5.57
CA SER A 59 -4.52 -32.44 5.21
C SER A 59 -4.12 -33.32 6.39
N TYR A 60 -3.92 -32.72 7.56
CA TYR A 60 -3.57 -33.46 8.78
C TYR A 60 -4.67 -34.45 9.17
N ALA A 61 -5.94 -34.01 9.13
CA ALA A 61 -7.08 -34.85 9.46
C ALA A 61 -7.28 -35.99 8.46
N ALA A 62 -6.98 -35.78 7.18
CA ALA A 62 -7.02 -36.85 6.17
C ALA A 62 -6.00 -37.97 6.46
N GLU A 63 -4.84 -37.62 7.03
CA GLU A 63 -3.79 -38.58 7.38
C GLU A 63 -4.03 -39.25 8.74
N ASN A 64 -4.49 -38.50 9.74
CA ASN A 64 -4.54 -38.95 11.14
C ASN A 64 -5.94 -39.27 11.64
N GLN A 65 -6.98 -39.07 10.81
CA GLN A 65 -8.40 -39.22 11.17
C GLN A 65 -8.88 -38.32 12.33
N GLU A 66 -8.08 -37.33 12.71
CA GLU A 66 -8.35 -36.38 13.79
C GLU A 66 -7.81 -34.99 13.41
N TYR A 67 -8.50 -33.93 13.84
CA TYR A 67 -8.02 -32.56 13.65
C TYR A 67 -6.90 -32.21 14.63
N PRO A 68 -5.91 -31.37 14.24
CA PRO A 68 -4.80 -31.05 15.11
C PRO A 68 -5.27 -30.23 16.33
N VAL A 69 -4.82 -30.63 17.53
CA VAL A 69 -5.14 -29.93 18.78
C VAL A 69 -4.30 -28.66 18.87
N VAL A 70 -4.95 -27.50 18.99
CA VAL A 70 -4.25 -26.24 19.24
C VAL A 70 -3.83 -26.20 20.70
N VAL A 71 -2.56 -26.54 20.98
CA VAL A 71 -1.97 -26.32 22.30
C VAL A 71 -1.57 -24.85 22.41
N ALA A 72 -2.40 -24.05 23.06
CA ALA A 72 -2.06 -22.69 23.41
C ALA A 72 -0.98 -22.72 24.50
N TYR A 73 0.29 -22.50 24.13
CA TYR A 73 1.34 -22.23 25.10
C TYR A 73 1.07 -20.87 25.75
N ARG A 74 0.89 -20.87 27.08
CA ARG A 74 0.73 -19.67 27.91
C ARG A 74 2.03 -18.89 28.04
#